data_AF-A0A8S3TBD7-F1
#
_entry.id   AF-A0A8S3TBD7-F1
#
_cell.length_a   1.000
_cell.length_b   1.000
_cell.length_c   1.000
_cell.angle_alpha   90.00
_cell.angle_beta   90.00
_cell.angle_gamma   90.00
#
_symmetry.space_group_name_H-M   'P 1'
#
loop_
_entity.id
_entity.type
_entity.pdbx_description
1 polymer ?
#
loop_
_entity_poly.entity_id
_entity_poly.type
_entity_poly.pdbx_seq_one_letter_code
_entity_poly.pdbx_strand_id
1 'polypeptide(L)'
;MCGLLRQKYSSRLRTVNLSGFKQDRTLCRDICRLPLLWMPPADRDTEKIYDILSQTIDITEEKVQKYLNRIKCIYTTMDAHVPHGHQFPPITIILDCKMTLDDVPIGLALQNETPFRFACQRLWTERISDVNLPLNLLHRVLEPRDLTELEIEDRNLCTDDDKMEILLEALSLLPNIKSLSLPNTIHCNENEAAVKELNKVLRTMTNLKKLNFPLCNLKDNLSDLLTGLQQTMTFLSLRDCRLSEADVLFLLEWPLTRGLFDLNVSRNNLRNSYQSILSLLEQLEEIRCFSLSYCCFSPAELRNIVDVASKCTNIKTLGIQSFTPLSETDSQMILKGCCLLTNLQKCLMLPECHAFLGSNDLDRFDNREKYLEFCDNILSDLKRDDIELE
;
A
#
# COMPACT_ATOMS: atom_id res chain seq x y z
N MET A 1 -23.44 -3.53 12.59
CA MET A 1 -23.88 -4.78 11.92
C MET A 1 -25.36 -5.09 12.13
N CYS A 2 -25.85 -5.30 13.37
CA CYS A 2 -27.24 -5.70 13.65
C CYS A 2 -28.34 -4.76 13.12
N GLY A 3 -28.05 -3.45 12.98
CA GLY A 3 -29.00 -2.49 12.42
C GLY A 3 -29.27 -2.70 10.93
N LEU A 4 -28.27 -3.12 10.15
CA LEU A 4 -28.43 -3.39 8.71
C LEU A 4 -29.21 -4.68 8.47
N LEU A 5 -28.94 -5.72 9.27
CA LEU A 5 -29.68 -6.99 9.22
C LEU A 5 -31.15 -6.84 9.64
N ARG A 6 -31.50 -5.81 10.41
CA ARG A 6 -32.87 -5.54 10.89
C ARG A 6 -33.57 -4.42 10.13
N GLN A 7 -33.09 -4.11 8.92
CA GLN A 7 -33.70 -3.07 8.11
C GLN A 7 -35.17 -3.41 7.81
N LYS A 8 -36.06 -2.44 8.04
CA LYS A 8 -37.47 -2.56 7.66
C LYS A 8 -37.62 -2.32 6.17
N TYR A 9 -38.56 -2.99 5.52
CA TYR A 9 -38.93 -2.74 4.12
C TYR A 9 -39.22 -1.25 3.82
N SER A 10 -39.86 -0.54 4.76
CA SER A 10 -40.16 0.90 4.65
C SER A 10 -38.96 1.83 4.87
N SER A 11 -37.81 1.30 5.26
CA SER A 11 -36.59 2.10 5.43
C SER A 11 -36.24 2.78 4.12
N ARG A 12 -35.84 4.06 4.20
CA ARG A 12 -35.32 4.85 3.07
C ARG A 12 -33.80 4.76 2.93
N LEU A 13 -33.12 4.07 3.86
CA LEU A 13 -31.68 3.87 3.76
C LEU A 13 -31.37 2.97 2.56
N ARG A 14 -30.60 3.51 1.61
CA ARG A 14 -30.18 2.81 0.39
C ARG A 14 -28.66 2.78 0.22
N THR A 15 -27.96 3.65 0.93
CA THR A 15 -26.51 3.74 0.84
C THR A 15 -25.94 3.96 2.24
N VAL A 16 -24.88 3.24 2.56
CA VAL A 16 -24.08 3.44 3.77
C VAL A 16 -22.64 3.56 3.34
N ASN A 17 -22.00 4.68 3.71
CA ASN A 17 -20.60 4.89 3.42
C ASN A 17 -19.75 4.63 4.67
N LEU A 18 -18.88 3.64 4.57
CA LEU A 18 -17.93 3.17 5.58
C LEU A 18 -16.47 3.31 5.11
N SER A 19 -16.18 4.04 4.03
CA SER A 19 -14.80 4.26 3.56
C SER A 19 -14.03 5.23 4.46
N GLY A 20 -12.72 5.02 4.61
CA GLY A 20 -11.81 5.99 5.24
C GLY A 20 -11.74 5.93 6.77
N PHE A 21 -12.23 4.86 7.42
CA PHE A 21 -12.01 4.67 8.85
C PHE A 21 -10.61 4.08 9.11
N LYS A 22 -9.88 4.60 10.10
CA LYS A 22 -8.54 4.06 10.44
C LYS A 22 -8.55 2.56 10.81
N GLN A 23 -9.71 2.00 11.18
CA GLN A 23 -9.93 0.59 11.52
C GLN A 23 -10.54 -0.22 10.36
N ASP A 24 -10.50 0.28 9.12
CA ASP A 24 -11.15 -0.29 7.92
C ASP A 24 -10.90 -1.79 7.75
N ARG A 25 -9.74 -2.29 8.20
CA ARG A 25 -9.36 -3.71 8.11
C ARG A 25 -10.32 -4.64 8.86
N THR A 26 -10.71 -4.30 10.08
CA THR A 26 -11.65 -5.12 10.87
C THR A 26 -13.07 -4.91 10.38
N LEU A 27 -13.40 -3.68 9.99
CA LEU A 27 -14.73 -3.31 9.53
C LEU A 27 -15.11 -4.03 8.22
N CYS A 28 -14.22 -4.02 7.22
CA CYS A 28 -14.44 -4.69 5.94
C CYS A 28 -14.77 -6.18 6.13
N ARG A 29 -13.95 -6.91 6.89
CA ARG A 29 -14.15 -8.33 7.21
C ARG A 29 -15.53 -8.59 7.82
N ASP A 30 -15.89 -7.80 8.83
CA ASP A 30 -17.12 -7.99 9.59
C ASP A 30 -18.35 -7.64 8.73
N ILE A 31 -18.25 -6.62 7.89
CA ILE A 31 -19.31 -6.19 6.95
C ILE A 31 -19.51 -7.20 5.81
N CYS A 32 -18.43 -7.79 5.29
CA CYS A 32 -18.52 -8.83 4.25
C CYS A 32 -19.19 -10.14 4.74
N ARG A 33 -19.39 -10.33 6.05
CA ARG A 33 -20.18 -11.45 6.56
C ARG A 33 -21.69 -11.25 6.46
N LEU A 34 -22.15 -10.01 6.24
CA LEU A 34 -23.58 -9.67 6.19
C LEU A 34 -24.40 -10.54 5.22
N PRO A 35 -23.93 -10.83 3.98
CA PRO A 35 -24.66 -11.70 3.07
C PRO A 35 -24.98 -13.06 3.69
N LEU A 36 -23.96 -13.75 4.22
CA LEU A 36 -24.15 -15.06 4.84
C LEU A 36 -25.00 -14.98 6.12
N LEU A 37 -24.81 -13.94 6.94
CA LEU A 37 -25.60 -13.74 8.16
C LEU A 37 -27.07 -13.41 7.87
N TRP A 38 -27.36 -12.81 6.72
CA TRP A 38 -28.74 -12.58 6.30
C TRP A 38 -29.41 -13.86 5.83
N MET A 39 -28.68 -14.79 5.22
CA MET A 39 -29.24 -16.08 4.81
C MET A 39 -29.78 -16.86 6.03
N PRO A 40 -30.94 -17.52 5.90
CA PRO A 40 -31.45 -18.45 6.90
C PRO A 40 -30.41 -19.53 7.23
N PRO A 41 -30.24 -19.93 8.50
CA PRO A 41 -29.28 -20.98 8.86
C PRO A 41 -29.48 -22.30 8.12
N ALA A 42 -30.71 -22.62 7.71
CA ALA A 42 -31.02 -23.80 6.90
C ALA A 42 -30.54 -23.69 5.44
N ASP A 43 -30.32 -22.49 4.93
CA ASP A 43 -29.81 -22.22 3.58
C ASP A 43 -28.27 -22.12 3.53
N ARG A 44 -27.60 -22.14 4.68
CA ARG A 44 -26.13 -22.12 4.80
C ARG A 44 -25.57 -23.54 4.68
N ASP A 45 -25.95 -24.23 3.61
CA ASP A 45 -25.46 -25.55 3.28
C ASP A 45 -24.17 -25.47 2.46
N THR A 46 -23.24 -26.41 2.68
CA THR A 46 -21.92 -26.39 2.03
C THR A 46 -22.01 -26.51 0.53
N GLU A 47 -22.81 -27.45 0.01
CA GLU A 47 -22.95 -27.72 -1.43
C GLU A 47 -23.54 -26.48 -2.12
N LYS A 48 -24.64 -25.96 -1.57
CA LYS A 48 -25.31 -24.76 -2.09
C LYS A 48 -24.39 -23.53 -2.11
N ILE A 49 -23.67 -23.28 -1.01
CA ILE A 49 -22.77 -22.13 -0.93
C ILE A 49 -21.57 -22.31 -1.85
N TYR A 50 -21.04 -23.53 -1.97
CA TYR A 50 -19.96 -23.83 -2.90
C TYR A 50 -20.36 -23.59 -4.37
N ASP A 51 -21.55 -24.01 -4.77
CA ASP A 51 -22.08 -23.81 -6.13
C ASP A 51 -22.20 -22.33 -6.50
N ILE A 52 -22.52 -21.47 -5.53
CA ILE A 52 -22.56 -20.02 -5.75
C ILE A 52 -21.14 -19.45 -5.85
N LEU A 53 -20.28 -19.80 -4.88
CA LEU A 53 -18.95 -19.21 -4.76
C LEU A 53 -18.02 -19.60 -5.92
N SER A 54 -18.06 -20.86 -6.35
CA SER A 54 -17.20 -21.41 -7.42
C SER A 54 -17.39 -20.71 -8.78
N GLN A 55 -18.50 -19.98 -8.97
CA GLN A 55 -18.73 -19.18 -10.17
C GLN A 55 -17.87 -17.90 -10.22
N THR A 56 -17.31 -17.48 -9.09
CA THR A 56 -16.67 -16.16 -8.96
C THR A 56 -15.31 -16.21 -8.29
N ILE A 57 -15.12 -17.12 -7.34
CA ILE A 57 -13.87 -17.33 -6.63
C ILE A 57 -13.45 -18.80 -6.77
N ASP A 58 -12.15 -19.03 -6.90
CA ASP A 58 -11.56 -20.35 -6.76
C ASP A 58 -11.48 -20.70 -5.26
N ILE A 59 -12.22 -21.73 -4.88
CA ILE A 59 -12.37 -22.19 -3.49
C ILE A 59 -12.73 -23.68 -3.53
N THR A 60 -12.33 -24.43 -2.51
CA THR A 60 -12.72 -25.85 -2.37
C THR A 60 -13.96 -26.00 -1.49
N GLU A 61 -14.73 -27.06 -1.71
CA GLU A 61 -15.89 -27.40 -0.88
C GLU A 61 -15.49 -27.58 0.61
N GLU A 62 -14.35 -28.22 0.87
CA GLU A 62 -13.80 -28.35 2.22
C GLU A 62 -13.54 -26.99 2.88
N LYS A 63 -13.01 -26.03 2.12
CA LYS A 63 -12.76 -24.67 2.62
C LYS A 63 -14.07 -23.94 2.93
N VAL A 64 -15.11 -24.11 2.10
CA VAL A 64 -16.47 -23.60 2.37
C VAL A 64 -17.01 -24.21 3.67
N GLN A 65 -16.92 -25.52 3.84
CA GLN A 65 -17.38 -26.20 5.06
C GLN A 65 -16.70 -25.65 6.32
N LYS A 66 -15.37 -25.47 6.28
CA LYS A 66 -14.60 -24.88 7.39
C LYS A 66 -15.04 -23.45 7.67
N TYR A 67 -15.25 -22.64 6.62
CA TYR A 67 -15.74 -21.27 6.74
C TYR A 67 -17.12 -21.21 7.42
N LEU A 68 -18.08 -22.02 6.96
CA LEU A 68 -19.43 -22.08 7.53
C LEU A 68 -19.42 -22.54 8.99
N ASN A 69 -18.61 -23.54 9.34
CA ASN A 69 -18.43 -23.99 10.72
C ASN A 69 -17.88 -22.87 11.62
N ARG A 70 -16.91 -22.10 11.12
CA ARG A 70 -16.36 -20.93 11.83
C ARG A 70 -17.42 -19.86 12.06
N ILE A 71 -18.19 -19.51 11.02
CA ILE A 71 -19.26 -18.51 11.13
C ILE A 71 -20.35 -18.97 12.11
N LYS A 72 -20.76 -20.24 12.04
CA LYS A 72 -21.72 -20.81 12.99
C LYS A 72 -21.24 -20.65 14.42
N CYS A 73 -19.97 -20.99 14.71
CA CYS A 73 -19.39 -20.84 16.04
C CYS A 73 -19.39 -19.37 16.52
N ILE A 74 -18.98 -18.43 15.68
CA ILE A 74 -18.92 -17.01 16.03
C ILE A 74 -20.31 -16.43 16.30
N TYR A 75 -21.32 -16.81 15.52
CA TYR A 75 -22.64 -16.18 15.53
C TYR A 75 -23.76 -17.04 16.13
N THR A 76 -23.43 -18.16 16.80
CA THR A 76 -24.42 -19.09 17.40
C THR A 76 -25.42 -18.35 18.30
N THR A 77 -24.95 -17.38 19.08
CA THR A 77 -25.78 -16.58 20.00
C THR A 77 -26.55 -15.45 19.29
N MET A 78 -26.10 -15.04 18.11
CA MET A 78 -26.68 -13.93 17.35
C MET A 78 -27.78 -14.38 16.39
N ASP A 79 -27.71 -15.60 15.85
CA ASP A 79 -28.69 -16.11 14.87
C ASP A 79 -30.14 -16.02 15.39
N ALA A 80 -30.37 -16.32 16.68
CA ALA A 80 -31.70 -16.19 17.30
C ALA A 80 -32.26 -14.75 17.33
N HIS A 81 -31.40 -13.75 17.11
CA HIS A 81 -31.73 -12.33 17.17
C HIS A 81 -31.70 -11.64 15.81
N VAL A 82 -31.39 -12.36 14.73
CA VAL A 82 -31.33 -11.81 13.37
C VAL A 82 -32.58 -12.24 12.58
N PRO A 83 -33.30 -11.31 11.95
CA PRO A 83 -34.43 -11.67 11.08
C PRO A 83 -33.91 -12.16 9.72
N HIS A 84 -33.40 -13.38 9.68
CA HIS A 84 -32.83 -13.99 8.48
C HIS A 84 -33.83 -14.05 7.32
N GLY A 85 -33.35 -13.87 6.09
CA GLY A 85 -34.14 -13.95 4.86
C GLY A 85 -35.22 -12.87 4.72
N HIS A 86 -35.31 -11.93 5.67
CA HIS A 86 -36.28 -10.83 5.58
C HIS A 86 -35.97 -9.97 4.35
N GLN A 87 -36.99 -9.78 3.51
CA GLN A 87 -36.85 -8.99 2.30
C GLN A 87 -36.89 -7.49 2.58
N PHE A 88 -35.87 -6.79 2.11
CA PHE A 88 -35.83 -5.34 2.02
C PHE A 88 -35.13 -4.93 0.71
N PRO A 89 -35.39 -3.70 0.21
CA PRO A 89 -34.75 -3.22 -1.00
C PRO A 89 -33.22 -3.23 -0.89
N PRO A 90 -32.48 -3.44 -1.99
CA PRO A 90 -31.03 -3.48 -1.95
C PRO A 90 -30.41 -2.23 -1.30
N ILE A 91 -29.33 -2.46 -0.57
CA ILE A 91 -28.54 -1.43 0.10
C ILE A 91 -27.09 -1.50 -0.40
N THR A 92 -26.59 -0.37 -0.88
CA THR A 92 -25.19 -0.23 -1.29
C THR A 92 -24.34 0.13 -0.08
N ILE A 93 -23.33 -0.67 0.19
CA ILE A 93 -22.32 -0.43 1.21
C ILE A 93 -21.04 -0.02 0.49
N ILE A 94 -20.63 1.23 0.71
CA ILE A 94 -19.36 1.75 0.21
C ILE A 94 -18.32 1.50 1.29
N LEU A 95 -17.24 0.79 0.97
CA LEU A 95 -16.14 0.53 1.90
C LEU A 95 -14.81 0.41 1.14
N ASP A 96 -13.71 0.57 1.85
CA ASP A 96 -12.41 0.18 1.33
C ASP A 96 -12.18 -1.31 1.65
N CYS A 97 -11.82 -2.10 0.65
CA CYS A 97 -11.75 -3.56 0.76
C CYS A 97 -10.33 -4.05 0.99
N LYS A 98 -10.09 -4.75 2.10
CA LYS A 98 -8.84 -5.48 2.36
C LYS A 98 -9.06 -7.00 2.25
N MET A 99 -8.75 -7.55 1.09
CA MET A 99 -8.87 -8.98 0.74
C MET A 99 -7.63 -9.76 1.18
N THR A 100 -7.51 -9.98 2.49
CA THR A 100 -6.42 -10.78 3.09
C THR A 100 -6.92 -11.91 3.98
N LEU A 101 -8.24 -12.00 4.12
CA LEU A 101 -8.96 -13.04 4.83
C LEU A 101 -10.09 -13.52 3.93
N ASP A 102 -10.41 -14.80 4.02
CA ASP A 102 -11.44 -15.46 3.23
C ASP A 102 -12.85 -14.84 3.38
N ASP A 103 -13.15 -14.19 4.51
CA ASP A 103 -14.44 -13.52 4.74
C ASP A 103 -14.80 -12.49 3.65
N VAL A 104 -13.81 -11.76 3.13
CA VAL A 104 -14.03 -10.66 2.18
C VAL A 104 -14.39 -11.17 0.78
N PRO A 105 -13.55 -11.98 0.08
CA PRO A 105 -13.91 -12.54 -1.23
C PRO A 105 -15.21 -13.34 -1.18
N ILE A 106 -15.43 -14.14 -0.12
CA ILE A 106 -16.66 -14.91 0.04
C ILE A 106 -17.87 -13.98 0.17
N GLY A 107 -17.80 -12.96 1.03
CA GLY A 107 -18.86 -11.98 1.19
C GLY A 107 -19.22 -11.23 -0.09
N LEU A 108 -18.19 -10.79 -0.81
CA LEU A 108 -18.33 -10.13 -2.10
C LEU A 108 -18.99 -11.05 -3.14
N ALA A 109 -18.61 -12.32 -3.21
CA ALA A 109 -19.20 -13.30 -4.14
C ALA A 109 -20.67 -13.61 -3.82
N LEU A 110 -21.06 -13.61 -2.53
CA LEU A 110 -22.45 -13.87 -2.10
C LEU A 110 -23.39 -12.66 -2.26
N GLN A 111 -22.90 -11.49 -2.67
CA GLN A 111 -23.70 -10.27 -2.65
C GLN A 111 -24.96 -10.36 -3.51
N ASN A 112 -24.90 -11.08 -4.64
CA ASN A 112 -26.02 -11.22 -5.58
C ASN A 112 -27.17 -12.06 -5.04
N GLU A 113 -26.91 -12.90 -4.05
CA GLU A 113 -27.90 -13.76 -3.38
C GLU A 113 -28.63 -13.04 -2.23
N THR A 114 -28.25 -11.79 -1.95
CA THR A 114 -28.71 -11.05 -0.76
C THR A 114 -29.06 -9.61 -1.12
N PRO A 115 -29.64 -8.80 -0.22
CA PRO A 115 -29.91 -7.38 -0.49
C PRO A 115 -28.68 -6.46 -0.34
N PHE A 116 -27.51 -6.98 0.04
CA PHE A 116 -26.31 -6.17 0.19
C PHE A 116 -25.57 -6.04 -1.14
N ARG A 117 -25.21 -4.83 -1.54
CA ARG A 117 -24.35 -4.54 -2.70
C ARG A 117 -23.10 -3.83 -2.21
N PHE A 118 -21.94 -4.18 -2.74
CA PHE A 118 -20.68 -3.57 -2.31
C PHE A 118 -20.13 -2.64 -3.40
N ALA A 119 -19.69 -1.46 -2.98
CA ALA A 119 -18.95 -0.53 -3.81
C ALA A 119 -17.61 -0.24 -3.12
N CYS A 120 -16.54 -0.18 -3.90
CA CYS A 120 -15.18 -0.11 -3.38
C CYS A 120 -14.37 0.90 -4.16
N GLN A 121 -13.68 1.80 -3.46
CA GLN A 121 -12.76 2.77 -4.07
C GLN A 121 -11.31 2.34 -3.95
N ARG A 122 -10.97 1.60 -2.88
CA ARG A 122 -9.62 1.15 -2.58
C ARG A 122 -9.61 -0.34 -2.28
N LEU A 123 -8.81 -1.07 -3.03
CA LEU A 123 -8.70 -2.52 -2.91
C LEU A 123 -7.27 -2.91 -2.57
N TRP A 124 -7.09 -3.64 -1.48
CA TRP A 124 -5.84 -4.32 -1.13
C TRP A 124 -6.06 -5.83 -1.23
N THR A 125 -5.20 -6.53 -1.96
CA THR A 125 -5.26 -7.98 -2.10
C THR A 125 -3.92 -8.59 -1.72
N GLU A 126 -3.95 -9.60 -0.87
CA GLU A 126 -2.79 -10.46 -0.58
C GLU A 126 -3.20 -11.90 -0.91
N ARG A 127 -2.23 -12.78 -1.17
CA ARG A 127 -2.53 -14.20 -1.41
C ARG A 127 -3.22 -14.82 -0.18
N ILE A 128 -4.42 -15.36 -0.37
CA ILE A 128 -5.15 -16.13 0.63
C ILE A 128 -5.01 -17.62 0.30
N SER A 129 -4.65 -18.45 1.29
CA SER A 129 -4.60 -19.90 1.10
C SER A 129 -6.00 -20.46 0.85
N ASP A 130 -6.12 -21.30 -0.19
CA ASP A 130 -7.33 -22.04 -0.58
C ASP A 130 -8.55 -21.19 -0.99
N VAL A 131 -8.37 -19.87 -1.13
CA VAL A 131 -9.40 -18.94 -1.63
C VAL A 131 -8.72 -17.92 -2.52
N ASN A 132 -9.10 -17.86 -3.79
CA ASN A 132 -8.56 -16.90 -4.73
C ASN A 132 -9.71 -16.22 -5.48
N LEU A 133 -9.71 -14.89 -5.53
CA LEU A 133 -10.55 -14.12 -6.45
C LEU A 133 -9.66 -13.75 -7.65
N PRO A 134 -9.80 -14.41 -8.81
CA PRO A 134 -9.07 -14.01 -10.01
C PRO A 134 -9.39 -12.55 -10.34
N LEU A 135 -8.35 -11.73 -10.55
CA LEU A 135 -8.52 -10.29 -10.76
C LEU A 135 -9.31 -9.97 -12.02
N ASN A 136 -9.25 -10.82 -13.06
CA ASN A 136 -10.07 -10.65 -14.26
C ASN A 136 -11.57 -10.88 -13.99
N LEU A 137 -11.94 -11.59 -12.91
CA LEU A 137 -13.31 -11.75 -12.42
C LEU A 137 -13.73 -10.67 -11.42
N LEU A 138 -12.87 -9.71 -11.09
CA LEU A 138 -13.18 -8.64 -10.13
C LEU A 138 -14.46 -7.87 -10.48
N HIS A 139 -14.72 -7.69 -11.77
CA HIS A 139 -15.93 -7.03 -12.29
C HIS A 139 -17.24 -7.74 -11.91
N ARG A 140 -17.18 -9.03 -11.52
CA ARG A 140 -18.37 -9.78 -11.05
C ARG A 140 -18.79 -9.40 -9.64
N VAL A 141 -17.86 -8.82 -8.87
CA VAL A 141 -18.09 -8.51 -7.44
C VAL A 141 -17.91 -7.04 -7.10
N LEU A 142 -17.23 -6.26 -7.92
CA LEU A 142 -17.04 -4.82 -7.72
C LEU A 142 -17.18 -4.10 -9.06
N GLU A 143 -17.70 -2.87 -9.02
CA GLU A 143 -17.78 -2.01 -10.20
C GLU A 143 -16.38 -1.47 -10.53
N PRO A 144 -15.77 -1.85 -11.68
CA PRO A 144 -14.41 -1.43 -12.05
C PRO A 144 -14.22 0.09 -12.11
N ARG A 145 -15.29 0.83 -12.42
CA ARG A 145 -15.25 2.30 -12.51
C ARG A 145 -15.14 2.99 -11.16
N ASP A 146 -15.55 2.35 -10.08
CA ASP A 146 -15.49 2.93 -8.74
C ASP A 146 -14.10 2.79 -8.12
N LEU A 147 -13.30 1.81 -8.58
CA LEU A 147 -11.95 1.57 -8.11
C LEU A 147 -10.98 2.67 -8.58
N THR A 148 -10.31 3.28 -7.61
CA THR A 148 -9.32 4.35 -7.82
C THR A 148 -7.95 4.03 -7.25
N GLU A 149 -7.87 3.11 -6.29
CA GLU A 149 -6.61 2.65 -5.71
C GLU A 149 -6.59 1.12 -5.63
N LEU A 150 -5.50 0.52 -6.09
CA LEU A 150 -5.30 -0.92 -6.10
C LEU A 150 -3.91 -1.26 -5.55
N GLU A 151 -3.87 -2.18 -4.59
CA GLU A 151 -2.66 -2.78 -4.06
C GLU A 151 -2.73 -4.30 -4.15
N ILE A 152 -1.72 -4.91 -4.75
CA ILE A 152 -1.62 -6.37 -4.90
C ILE A 152 -0.25 -6.82 -4.39
N GLU A 153 -0.24 -7.69 -3.39
CA GLU A 153 0.96 -8.35 -2.87
C GLU A 153 0.89 -9.86 -3.15
N ASP A 154 1.67 -10.32 -4.13
CA ASP A 154 1.92 -11.74 -4.34
C ASP A 154 3.32 -11.96 -4.94
N ARG A 155 4.25 -12.45 -4.11
CA ARG A 155 5.62 -12.76 -4.50
C ARG A 155 5.73 -13.74 -5.67
N ASN A 156 4.75 -14.62 -5.82
CA ASN A 156 4.80 -15.66 -6.83
C ASN A 156 4.11 -15.24 -8.14
N LEU A 157 3.53 -14.04 -8.20
CA LEU A 157 2.80 -13.55 -9.36
C LEU A 157 3.72 -13.43 -10.58
N CYS A 158 4.92 -12.88 -10.38
CA CYS A 158 5.90 -12.68 -11.47
C CYS A 158 6.48 -13.99 -12.02
N THR A 159 6.45 -15.07 -11.23
CA THR A 159 6.95 -16.41 -11.62
C THR A 159 5.90 -17.29 -12.30
N ASP A 160 4.66 -16.84 -12.34
CA ASP A 160 3.49 -17.59 -12.80
C ASP A 160 2.88 -16.83 -13.98
N ASP A 161 3.23 -17.26 -15.20
CA ASP A 161 2.88 -16.54 -16.44
C ASP A 161 1.35 -16.39 -16.59
N ASP A 162 0.58 -17.40 -16.22
CA ASP A 162 -0.89 -17.37 -16.27
C ASP A 162 -1.44 -16.30 -15.31
N LYS A 163 -0.91 -16.21 -14.09
CA LYS A 163 -1.31 -15.15 -13.13
C LYS A 163 -0.89 -13.77 -13.58
N MET A 164 0.29 -13.65 -14.19
CA MET A 164 0.76 -12.38 -14.74
C MET A 164 -0.15 -11.92 -15.88
N GLU A 165 -0.55 -12.81 -16.79
CA GLU A 165 -1.51 -12.51 -17.85
C GLU A 165 -2.87 -12.06 -17.28
N ILE A 166 -3.40 -12.79 -16.29
CA ILE A 166 -4.65 -12.43 -15.59
C ILE A 166 -4.54 -11.05 -14.94
N LEU A 167 -3.40 -10.73 -14.31
CA LEU A 167 -3.16 -9.41 -13.71
C LEU A 167 -3.21 -8.31 -14.79
N LEU A 168 -2.48 -8.51 -15.89
CA LEU A 168 -2.37 -7.52 -16.97
C LEU A 168 -3.73 -7.28 -17.64
N GLU A 169 -4.49 -8.34 -17.90
CA GLU A 169 -5.86 -8.27 -18.40
C GLU A 169 -6.73 -7.48 -17.41
N ALA A 170 -6.71 -7.84 -16.12
CA ALA A 170 -7.51 -7.17 -15.11
C ALA A 170 -7.19 -5.68 -14.99
N LEU A 171 -5.91 -5.30 -14.96
CA LEU A 171 -5.48 -3.90 -14.89
C LEU A 171 -5.98 -3.09 -16.10
N SER A 172 -6.05 -3.69 -17.28
CA SER A 172 -6.57 -3.03 -18.49
C SER A 172 -8.07 -2.68 -18.40
N LEU A 173 -8.81 -3.37 -17.52
CA LEU A 173 -10.24 -3.18 -17.29
C LEU A 173 -10.56 -2.12 -16.22
N LEU A 174 -9.55 -1.48 -15.62
CA LEU A 174 -9.71 -0.53 -14.52
C LEU A 174 -9.44 0.93 -14.96
N PRO A 175 -10.44 1.63 -15.52
CA PRO A 175 -10.23 2.91 -16.22
C PRO A 175 -9.90 4.09 -15.29
N ASN A 176 -10.26 4.00 -14.01
CA ASN A 176 -10.22 5.13 -13.08
C ASN A 176 -9.12 5.01 -12.00
N ILE A 177 -8.20 4.05 -12.17
CA ILE A 177 -7.09 3.87 -11.23
C ILE A 177 -6.18 5.09 -11.26
N LYS A 178 -5.96 5.64 -10.07
CA LYS A 178 -5.06 6.77 -9.78
C LYS A 178 -3.82 6.32 -9.02
N SER A 179 -3.91 5.23 -8.27
CA SER A 179 -2.82 4.66 -7.49
C SER A 179 -2.71 3.17 -7.71
N LEU A 180 -1.54 2.70 -8.13
CA LEU A 180 -1.22 1.29 -8.24
C LEU A 180 -0.01 0.96 -7.35
N SER A 181 -0.18 -0.04 -6.51
CA SER A 181 0.81 -0.53 -5.56
C SER A 181 1.02 -2.02 -5.81
N LEU A 182 2.25 -2.44 -6.08
CA LEU A 182 2.63 -3.83 -6.33
C LEU A 182 3.78 -4.22 -5.41
N PRO A 183 3.58 -4.19 -4.07
CA PRO A 183 4.62 -4.59 -3.11
C PRO A 183 5.07 -6.04 -3.34
N ASN A 184 6.38 -6.28 -3.31
CA ASN A 184 6.99 -7.61 -3.36
C ASN A 184 6.36 -8.53 -4.42
N THR A 185 6.06 -7.98 -5.61
CA THR A 185 5.28 -8.66 -6.65
C THR A 185 6.05 -8.78 -7.95
N ILE A 186 6.84 -7.77 -8.34
CA ILE A 186 7.56 -7.73 -9.61
C ILE A 186 9.05 -8.02 -9.39
N HIS A 187 9.57 -9.10 -9.97
CA HIS A 187 10.96 -9.54 -9.77
C HIS A 187 11.65 -9.86 -11.10
N CYS A 188 12.35 -8.89 -11.69
CA CYS A 188 12.96 -9.01 -13.03
C CYS A 188 14.04 -10.08 -13.13
N ASN A 189 14.66 -10.46 -12.01
CA ASN A 189 15.61 -11.58 -11.98
C ASN A 189 14.94 -12.95 -12.19
N GLU A 190 13.61 -13.02 -12.06
CA GLU A 190 12.82 -14.24 -12.25
C GLU A 190 12.05 -14.18 -13.56
N ASN A 191 11.52 -13.01 -13.94
CA ASN A 191 10.87 -12.80 -15.23
C ASN A 191 11.10 -11.36 -15.73
N GLU A 192 12.07 -11.19 -16.62
CA GLU A 192 12.42 -9.88 -17.19
C GLU A 192 11.30 -9.30 -18.07
N ALA A 193 10.54 -10.16 -18.75
CA ALA A 193 9.47 -9.73 -19.65
C ALA A 193 8.30 -9.07 -18.89
N ALA A 194 8.07 -9.47 -17.63
CA ALA A 194 6.96 -8.97 -16.81
C ALA A 194 6.92 -7.45 -16.71
N VAL A 195 8.09 -6.78 -16.61
CA VAL A 195 8.16 -5.32 -16.54
C VAL A 195 7.77 -4.64 -17.84
N LYS A 196 8.20 -5.19 -18.99
CA LYS A 196 7.87 -4.66 -20.31
C LYS A 196 6.37 -4.81 -20.59
N GLU A 197 5.79 -5.95 -20.23
CA GLU A 197 4.35 -6.17 -20.36
C GLU A 197 3.54 -5.28 -19.41
N LEU A 198 3.98 -5.13 -18.16
CA LEU A 198 3.36 -4.20 -17.22
C LEU A 198 3.41 -2.77 -17.75
N ASN A 199 4.55 -2.31 -18.28
CA ASN A 199 4.67 -0.97 -18.87
C ASN A 199 3.64 -0.72 -19.98
N LYS A 200 3.38 -1.71 -20.85
CA LYS A 200 2.35 -1.58 -21.89
C LYS A 200 0.99 -1.26 -21.30
N VAL A 201 0.61 -1.92 -20.20
CA VAL A 201 -0.65 -1.65 -19.49
C VAL A 201 -0.59 -0.30 -18.78
N LEU A 202 0.49 0.03 -18.08
CA LEU A 202 0.63 1.32 -17.38
C LEU A 202 0.46 2.52 -18.33
N ARG A 203 0.94 2.42 -19.58
CA ARG A 203 0.77 3.48 -20.59
C ARG A 203 -0.69 3.77 -20.96
N THR A 204 -1.59 2.79 -20.82
CA THR A 204 -3.02 3.00 -21.12
C THR A 204 -3.79 3.60 -19.95
N MET A 205 -3.24 3.55 -18.74
CA MET A 205 -3.87 4.05 -17.51
C MET A 205 -3.73 5.57 -17.39
N THR A 206 -4.51 6.33 -18.15
CA THR A 206 -4.38 7.80 -18.27
C THR A 206 -4.61 8.58 -16.97
N ASN A 207 -5.33 8.00 -15.99
CA ASN A 207 -5.61 8.61 -14.69
C ASN A 207 -4.56 8.32 -13.62
N LEU A 208 -3.56 7.48 -13.93
CA LEU A 208 -2.55 7.03 -12.98
C LEU A 208 -1.65 8.19 -12.54
N LYS A 209 -1.46 8.34 -11.23
CA LYS A 209 -0.64 9.40 -10.62
C LYS A 209 0.38 8.87 -9.62
N LYS A 210 0.15 7.67 -9.09
CA LYS A 210 0.97 7.08 -8.04
C LYS A 210 1.37 5.65 -8.40
N LEU A 211 2.67 5.40 -8.32
CA LEU A 211 3.26 4.09 -8.52
C LEU A 211 4.08 3.71 -7.28
N ASN A 212 3.84 2.51 -6.75
CA ASN A 212 4.50 2.01 -5.56
C ASN A 212 4.95 0.56 -5.77
N PHE A 213 6.26 0.30 -5.74
CA PHE A 213 6.85 -1.02 -6.00
C PHE A 213 7.77 -1.51 -4.88
N PRO A 214 7.43 -1.32 -3.59
CA PRO A 214 8.36 -1.61 -2.52
C PRO A 214 8.73 -3.10 -2.54
N LEU A 215 9.99 -3.44 -2.23
CA LEU A 215 10.49 -4.82 -2.18
C LEU A 215 10.47 -5.58 -3.51
N CYS A 216 10.14 -4.94 -4.64
CA CYS A 216 10.31 -5.53 -5.96
C CYS A 216 11.79 -5.70 -6.31
N ASN A 217 12.15 -6.54 -7.30
CA ASN A 217 13.51 -6.53 -7.84
C ASN A 217 13.49 -5.89 -9.22
N LEU A 218 13.83 -4.61 -9.29
CA LEU A 218 13.80 -3.80 -10.51
C LEU A 218 15.19 -3.43 -11.03
N LYS A 219 16.23 -4.05 -10.47
CA LYS A 219 17.63 -3.76 -10.80
C LYS A 219 17.85 -3.77 -12.32
N ASP A 220 18.39 -2.68 -12.86
CA ASP A 220 18.73 -2.47 -14.27
C ASP A 220 17.51 -2.51 -15.23
N ASN A 221 16.28 -2.52 -14.71
CA ASN A 221 15.04 -2.66 -15.47
C ASN A 221 14.05 -1.51 -15.22
N LEU A 222 14.46 -0.46 -14.48
CA LEU A 222 13.57 0.66 -14.19
C LEU A 222 13.17 1.43 -15.45
N SER A 223 14.07 1.51 -16.44
CA SER A 223 13.81 2.13 -17.73
C SER A 223 12.71 1.41 -18.50
N ASP A 224 12.73 0.08 -18.53
CA ASP A 224 11.69 -0.74 -19.16
C ASP A 224 10.32 -0.55 -18.50
N LEU A 225 10.29 -0.30 -17.17
CA LEU A 225 9.05 -0.08 -16.42
C LEU A 225 8.42 1.29 -16.67
N LEU A 226 9.22 2.34 -16.79
CA LEU A 226 8.75 3.73 -16.72
C LEU A 226 8.84 4.49 -18.04
N THR A 227 9.59 3.99 -19.03
CA THR A 227 9.73 4.65 -20.32
C THR A 227 8.38 4.76 -21.03
N GLY A 228 8.14 5.91 -21.66
CA GLY A 228 6.94 6.17 -22.47
C GLY A 228 5.67 6.47 -21.69
N LEU A 229 5.72 6.51 -20.36
CA LEU A 229 4.63 7.06 -19.56
C LEU A 229 4.45 8.56 -19.85
N GLN A 230 3.21 9.01 -19.97
CA GLN A 230 2.84 10.39 -20.34
C GLN A 230 1.94 11.06 -19.30
N GLN A 231 1.52 10.32 -18.27
CA GLN A 231 0.65 10.80 -17.22
C GLN A 231 1.36 11.78 -16.29
N THR A 232 0.59 12.62 -15.59
CA THR A 232 1.11 13.48 -14.52
C THR A 232 1.40 12.65 -13.27
N MET A 233 2.63 12.13 -13.17
CA MET A 233 3.07 11.35 -12.02
C MET A 233 3.42 12.26 -10.84
N THR A 234 2.83 11.98 -9.68
CA THR A 234 3.05 12.75 -8.44
C THR A 234 3.75 11.95 -7.36
N PHE A 235 3.70 10.62 -7.42
CA PHE A 235 4.27 9.73 -6.40
C PHE A 235 4.98 8.56 -7.07
N LEU A 236 6.22 8.33 -6.67
CA LEU A 236 6.99 7.14 -7.04
C LEU A 236 7.73 6.59 -5.82
N SER A 237 7.49 5.33 -5.51
CA SER A 237 8.19 4.62 -4.45
C SER A 237 8.84 3.37 -5.01
N LEU A 238 10.17 3.35 -4.90
CA LEU A 238 11.09 2.29 -5.31
C LEU A 238 11.90 1.81 -4.10
N ARG A 239 11.25 1.75 -2.94
CA ARG A 239 11.88 1.34 -1.69
C ARG A 239 12.33 -0.12 -1.78
N ASP A 240 13.60 -0.37 -1.46
CA ASP A 240 14.18 -1.71 -1.43
C ASP A 240 14.00 -2.47 -2.77
N CYS A 241 14.21 -1.75 -3.88
CA CYS A 241 14.01 -2.28 -5.23
C CYS A 241 15.27 -2.91 -5.86
N ARG A 242 16.38 -2.95 -5.09
CA ARG A 242 17.73 -3.32 -5.55
C ARG A 242 18.25 -2.44 -6.70
N LEU A 243 17.87 -1.16 -6.71
CA LEU A 243 18.26 -0.21 -7.75
C LEU A 243 19.77 -0.15 -7.95
N SER A 244 20.21 -0.10 -9.20
CA SER A 244 21.59 0.14 -9.60
C SER A 244 21.85 1.62 -9.88
N GLU A 245 23.11 1.96 -10.17
CA GLU A 245 23.46 3.31 -10.62
C GLU A 245 22.81 3.67 -11.96
N ALA A 246 22.66 2.70 -12.87
CA ALA A 246 21.96 2.91 -14.14
C ALA A 246 20.49 3.27 -13.94
N ASP A 247 19.83 2.66 -12.94
CA ASP A 247 18.45 3.00 -12.60
C ASP A 247 18.32 4.44 -12.06
N VAL A 248 19.27 4.88 -11.23
CA VAL A 248 19.30 6.27 -10.73
C VAL A 248 19.57 7.28 -11.86
N LEU A 249 20.50 6.96 -12.77
CA LEU A 249 20.76 7.79 -13.95
C LEU A 249 19.53 7.88 -14.85
N PHE A 250 18.80 6.78 -15.04
CA PHE A 250 17.54 6.80 -15.77
C PHE A 250 16.52 7.73 -15.11
N LEU A 251 16.37 7.72 -13.77
CA LEU A 251 15.47 8.64 -13.08
C LEU A 251 15.83 10.11 -13.32
N LEU A 252 17.12 10.43 -13.44
CA LEU A 252 17.60 11.77 -13.78
C LEU A 252 17.15 12.22 -15.18
N GLU A 253 17.08 11.28 -16.12
CA GLU A 253 16.67 11.53 -17.51
C GLU A 253 15.15 11.37 -17.73
N TRP A 254 14.45 10.75 -16.78
CA TRP A 254 13.03 10.45 -16.92
C TRP A 254 12.20 11.75 -16.90
N PRO A 255 11.45 12.07 -17.97
CA PRO A 255 10.80 13.38 -18.13
C PRO A 255 9.80 13.74 -17.01
N LEU A 256 9.23 12.73 -16.35
CA LEU A 256 8.20 12.92 -15.33
C LEU A 256 8.77 13.17 -13.93
N THR A 257 10.08 13.01 -13.73
CA THR A 257 10.76 13.17 -12.43
C THR A 257 10.49 14.53 -11.80
N ARG A 258 10.51 15.61 -12.59
CA ARG A 258 10.32 16.99 -12.08
C ARG A 258 8.93 17.25 -11.51
N GLY A 259 7.93 16.48 -11.93
CA GLY A 259 6.54 16.59 -11.46
C GLY A 259 6.25 15.82 -10.17
N LEU A 260 7.23 15.06 -9.64
CA LEU A 260 7.03 14.25 -8.45
C LEU A 260 6.94 15.12 -7.19
N PHE A 261 5.90 14.86 -6.40
CA PHE A 261 5.75 15.39 -5.04
C PHE A 261 6.34 14.44 -4.01
N ASP A 262 6.38 13.14 -4.30
CA ASP A 262 6.89 12.12 -3.41
C ASP A 262 7.82 11.18 -4.19
N LEU A 263 9.08 11.09 -3.74
CA LEU A 263 10.05 10.14 -4.26
C LEU A 263 10.70 9.40 -3.09
N ASN A 264 10.53 8.08 -3.09
CA ASN A 264 11.13 7.20 -2.10
C ASN A 264 12.04 6.16 -2.77
N VAL A 265 13.34 6.25 -2.54
CA VAL A 265 14.34 5.28 -3.00
C VAL A 265 15.09 4.64 -1.82
N SER A 266 14.52 4.73 -0.62
CA SER A 266 15.10 4.15 0.61
C SER A 266 15.40 2.66 0.49
N ARG A 267 16.33 2.17 1.31
CA ARG A 267 16.75 0.75 1.39
C ARG A 267 17.37 0.19 0.11
N ASN A 268 17.80 1.03 -0.82
CA ASN A 268 18.65 0.61 -1.94
C ASN A 268 20.12 0.87 -1.60
N ASN A 269 21.03 -0.01 -2.02
CA ASN A 269 22.46 0.25 -1.85
C ASN A 269 22.97 1.28 -2.88
N LEU A 270 22.83 2.57 -2.57
CA LEU A 270 23.10 3.68 -3.49
C LEU A 270 24.47 4.34 -3.26
N ARG A 271 25.39 3.67 -2.56
CA ARG A 271 26.72 4.23 -2.22
C ARG A 271 27.47 4.77 -3.44
N ASN A 272 27.36 4.09 -4.58
CA ASN A 272 28.05 4.50 -5.81
C ASN A 272 27.26 5.55 -6.62
N SER A 273 25.99 5.78 -6.28
CA SER A 273 25.09 6.69 -7.00
C SER A 273 24.98 8.06 -6.35
N TYR A 274 25.85 8.39 -5.40
CA TYR A 274 25.81 9.64 -4.62
C TYR A 274 25.73 10.90 -5.51
N GLN A 275 26.58 11.02 -6.54
CA GLN A 275 26.57 12.18 -7.44
C GLN A 275 25.28 12.27 -8.28
N SER A 276 24.76 11.14 -8.72
CA SER A 276 23.50 11.06 -9.44
C SER A 276 22.33 11.45 -8.55
N ILE A 277 22.37 11.11 -7.25
CA ILE A 277 21.36 11.51 -6.27
C ILE A 277 21.38 13.02 -6.01
N LEU A 278 22.56 13.66 -5.90
CA LEU A 278 22.64 15.12 -5.80
C LEU A 278 22.04 15.79 -7.04
N SER A 279 22.44 15.32 -8.23
CA SER A 279 21.91 15.83 -9.50
C SER A 279 20.39 15.65 -9.61
N LEU A 280 19.88 14.50 -9.14
CA LEU A 280 18.46 14.19 -9.13
C LEU A 280 17.70 15.18 -8.24
N LEU A 281 18.19 15.41 -7.02
CA LEU A 281 17.57 16.31 -6.06
C LEU A 281 17.50 17.76 -6.58
N GLU A 282 18.50 18.22 -7.33
CA GLU A 282 18.48 19.55 -7.95
C GLU A 282 17.39 19.72 -9.03
N GLN A 283 16.87 18.63 -9.60
CA GLN A 283 15.78 18.67 -10.60
C GLN A 283 14.38 18.50 -9.99
N LEU A 284 14.29 18.14 -8.71
CA LEU A 284 13.05 17.85 -8.02
C LEU A 284 12.41 19.14 -7.47
N GLU A 285 11.88 19.99 -8.36
CA GLU A 285 11.34 21.31 -8.01
C GLU A 285 10.08 21.24 -7.11
N GLU A 286 9.22 20.26 -7.36
CA GLU A 286 7.91 20.12 -6.70
C GLU A 286 7.93 19.16 -5.49
N ILE A 287 9.10 18.62 -5.14
CA ILE A 287 9.23 17.56 -4.14
C ILE A 287 8.83 18.03 -2.75
N ARG A 288 8.01 17.20 -2.10
CA ARG A 288 7.50 17.40 -0.74
C ARG A 288 7.99 16.32 0.19
N CYS A 289 8.03 15.07 -0.25
CA CYS A 289 8.60 13.97 0.52
C CYS A 289 9.73 13.32 -0.27
N PHE A 290 10.94 13.39 0.27
CA PHE A 290 12.10 12.75 -0.31
C PHE A 290 12.75 11.82 0.70
N SER A 291 12.97 10.56 0.32
CA SER A 291 13.50 9.54 1.23
C SER A 291 14.63 8.73 0.62
N LEU A 292 15.78 8.80 1.30
CA LEU A 292 17.04 8.10 1.07
C LEU A 292 17.46 7.28 2.32
N SER A 293 16.53 7.00 3.22
CA SER A 293 16.82 6.21 4.42
C SER A 293 17.44 4.85 4.06
N TYR A 294 18.45 4.43 4.82
CA TYR A 294 19.11 3.12 4.69
C TYR A 294 19.79 2.90 3.33
N CYS A 295 20.34 3.97 2.72
CA CYS A 295 20.98 3.91 1.40
C CYS A 295 22.51 3.77 1.38
N CYS A 296 23.12 3.46 2.52
CA CYS A 296 24.57 3.27 2.68
C CYS A 296 25.43 4.54 2.46
N PHE A 297 24.86 5.74 2.58
CA PHE A 297 25.60 7.00 2.55
C PHE A 297 26.38 7.21 3.85
N SER A 298 27.57 7.78 3.73
CA SER A 298 28.38 8.25 4.86
C SER A 298 27.79 9.54 5.46
N PRO A 299 28.14 9.89 6.72
CA PRO A 299 27.67 11.13 7.34
C PRO A 299 28.02 12.39 6.54
N ALA A 300 29.18 12.41 5.85
CA ALA A 300 29.58 13.52 5.00
C ALA A 300 28.69 13.65 3.75
N GLU A 301 28.34 12.53 3.13
CA GLU A 301 27.42 12.50 1.99
C GLU A 301 26.01 12.92 2.41
N LEU A 302 25.52 12.45 3.56
CA LEU A 302 24.22 12.87 4.11
C LEU A 302 24.17 14.39 4.34
N ARG A 303 25.23 14.99 4.91
CA ARG A 303 25.31 16.45 5.06
C ARG A 303 25.15 17.18 3.72
N ASN A 304 25.91 16.77 2.71
CA ASN A 304 25.84 17.39 1.39
C ASN A 304 24.47 17.19 0.74
N ILE A 305 23.82 16.04 0.94
CA ILE A 305 22.44 15.80 0.49
C ILE A 305 21.50 16.80 1.16
N VAL A 306 21.62 17.03 2.47
CA VAL A 306 20.81 18.04 3.18
C VAL A 306 21.10 19.45 2.67
N ASP A 307 22.36 19.78 2.40
CA ASP A 307 22.74 21.08 1.84
C ASP A 307 22.09 21.32 0.47
N VAL A 308 22.06 20.31 -0.40
CA VAL A 308 21.35 20.40 -1.69
C VAL A 308 19.83 20.45 -1.48
N ALA A 309 19.30 19.65 -0.56
CA ALA A 309 17.87 19.64 -0.20
C ALA A 309 17.39 21.00 0.31
N SER A 310 18.26 21.78 0.96
CA SER A 310 17.94 23.13 1.41
C SER A 310 17.55 24.09 0.29
N LYS A 311 17.94 23.79 -0.95
CA LYS A 311 17.54 24.53 -2.15
C LYS A 311 16.11 24.19 -2.60
N CYS A 312 15.58 23.04 -2.20
CA CYS A 312 14.23 22.59 -2.52
C CYS A 312 13.24 23.23 -1.54
N THR A 313 12.49 24.23 -2.01
CA THR A 313 11.61 25.02 -1.15
C THR A 313 10.36 24.26 -0.66
N ASN A 314 9.99 23.17 -1.32
CA ASN A 314 8.72 22.47 -1.06
C ASN A 314 8.84 21.26 -0.11
N ILE A 315 10.06 20.87 0.29
CA ILE A 315 10.28 19.69 1.13
C ILE A 315 9.63 19.86 2.50
N LYS A 316 8.72 18.93 2.82
CA LYS A 316 8.05 18.77 4.11
C LYS A 316 8.52 17.55 4.88
N THR A 317 8.94 16.50 4.17
CA THR A 317 9.46 15.28 4.80
C THR A 317 10.77 14.88 4.14
N LEU A 318 11.81 14.71 4.96
CA LEU A 318 13.12 14.26 4.52
C LEU A 318 13.51 13.00 5.28
N GLY A 319 13.75 11.90 4.56
CA GLY A 319 14.24 10.64 5.13
C GLY A 319 15.71 10.41 4.79
N ILE A 320 16.55 10.33 5.82
CA ILE A 320 18.01 10.17 5.72
C ILE A 320 18.56 9.24 6.83
N GLN A 321 17.72 8.33 7.33
CA GLN A 321 18.11 7.38 8.39
C GLN A 321 19.32 6.55 7.95
N SER A 322 20.27 6.36 8.87
CA SER A 322 21.39 5.44 8.71
C SER A 322 21.09 4.08 9.36
N PHE A 323 21.90 3.05 9.08
CA PHE A 323 21.76 1.74 9.75
C PHE A 323 22.21 1.75 11.22
N THR A 324 23.06 2.71 11.58
CA THR A 324 23.59 2.89 12.94
C THR A 324 23.36 4.33 13.37
N PRO A 325 23.27 4.61 14.67
CA PRO A 325 23.21 5.99 15.16
C PRO A 325 24.39 6.80 14.64
N LEU A 326 24.13 8.05 14.26
CA LEU A 326 25.18 8.99 13.87
C LEU A 326 25.93 9.47 15.12
N SER A 327 27.17 9.93 14.95
CA SER A 327 27.88 10.59 16.05
C SER A 327 27.17 11.89 16.41
N GLU A 328 27.23 12.32 17.68
CA GLU A 328 26.63 13.58 18.13
C GLU A 328 27.03 14.78 17.23
N THR A 329 28.30 14.84 16.84
CA THR A 329 28.83 15.86 15.92
C THR A 329 28.17 15.81 14.55
N ASP A 330 28.04 14.62 13.96
CA ASP A 330 27.43 14.46 12.64
C ASP A 330 25.94 14.79 12.68
N SER A 331 25.23 14.34 13.72
CA SER A 331 23.81 14.63 13.93
C SER A 331 23.57 16.12 14.09
N GLN A 332 24.39 16.81 14.89
CA GLN A 332 24.30 18.25 15.05
C GLN A 332 24.51 18.99 13.73
N MET A 333 25.49 18.58 12.91
CA MET A 333 25.73 19.21 11.61
C MET A 333 24.56 18.97 10.65
N ILE A 334 24.04 17.75 10.58
CA ILE A 334 22.93 17.43 9.68
C ILE A 334 21.64 18.14 10.13
N LEU A 335 21.33 18.17 11.43
CA LEU A 335 20.16 18.88 11.96
C LEU A 335 20.25 20.39 11.72
N LYS A 336 21.44 20.99 11.84
CA LYS A 336 21.66 22.39 11.45
C LYS A 336 21.33 22.62 9.98
N GLY A 337 21.72 21.71 9.10
CA GLY A 337 21.32 21.72 7.69
C GLY A 337 19.81 21.57 7.52
N CYS A 338 19.19 20.62 8.23
CA CYS A 338 17.74 20.39 8.18
C CYS A 338 16.94 21.63 8.60
N CYS A 339 17.44 22.42 9.55
CA CYS A 339 16.82 23.66 9.98
C CYS A 339 16.74 24.72 8.87
N LEU A 340 17.58 24.64 7.83
CA LEU A 340 17.53 25.53 6.66
C LEU A 340 16.36 25.20 5.72
N LEU A 341 15.80 23.98 5.80
CA LEU A 341 14.59 23.62 5.08
C LEU A 341 13.38 24.24 5.80
N THR A 342 12.95 25.40 5.30
CA THR A 342 11.93 26.25 5.95
C THR A 342 10.55 25.61 6.06
N ASN A 343 10.24 24.68 5.16
CA ASN A 343 8.95 23.97 5.14
C ASN A 343 9.04 22.54 5.69
N LEU A 344 10.21 22.12 6.20
CA LEU A 344 10.40 20.78 6.76
C LEU A 344 9.54 20.62 8.00
N GLN A 345 8.69 19.60 8.02
CA GLN A 345 7.80 19.24 9.12
C GLN A 345 8.23 17.93 9.79
N LYS A 346 8.90 17.05 9.04
CA LYS A 346 9.30 15.74 9.53
C LYS A 346 10.66 15.33 8.99
N CYS A 347 11.57 14.92 9.87
CA CYS A 347 12.88 14.39 9.50
C CYS A 347 13.01 12.95 10.03
N LEU A 348 13.07 11.98 9.11
CA LEU A 348 13.39 10.60 9.46
C LEU A 348 14.91 10.50 9.50
N MET A 349 15.49 10.49 10.69
CA MET A 349 16.95 10.42 10.89
C MET A 349 17.33 9.33 11.89
N LEU A 350 16.45 9.02 12.84
CA LEU A 350 16.79 8.08 13.90
C LEU A 350 16.70 6.66 13.34
N PRO A 351 17.73 5.83 13.57
CA PRO A 351 17.64 4.42 13.21
C PRO A 351 16.64 3.68 14.12
N GLU A 352 16.29 2.47 13.70
CA GLU A 352 15.51 1.53 14.50
C GLU A 352 16.18 1.22 15.86
N CYS A 353 15.39 0.93 16.90
CA CYS A 353 15.91 0.69 18.26
C CYS A 353 17.02 -0.37 18.32
N HIS A 354 16.93 -1.43 17.49
CA HIS A 354 17.90 -2.51 17.47
C HIS A 354 19.30 -2.09 16.99
N ALA A 355 19.44 -0.91 16.38
CA ALA A 355 20.72 -0.35 15.93
C ALA A 355 21.51 0.31 17.06
N PHE A 356 20.87 0.65 18.18
CA PHE A 356 21.54 1.24 19.34
C PHE A 356 22.26 0.17 20.15
N LEU A 357 23.36 0.56 20.79
CA LEU A 357 24.10 -0.33 21.67
C LEU A 357 23.25 -0.66 22.91
N GLY A 358 23.33 -1.89 23.41
CA GLY A 358 22.59 -2.33 24.59
C GLY A 358 22.60 -3.85 24.74
N SER A 359 22.59 -4.33 25.98
CA SER A 359 22.64 -5.76 26.29
C SER A 359 21.30 -6.47 26.04
N ASN A 360 20.21 -5.70 26.10
CA ASN A 360 18.83 -6.13 25.93
C ASN A 360 18.02 -5.02 25.23
N ASP A 361 16.76 -5.29 24.89
CA ASP A 361 15.92 -4.34 24.15
C ASP A 361 15.55 -3.08 24.95
N LEU A 362 15.47 -3.16 26.29
CA LEU A 362 15.23 -2.00 27.15
C LEU A 362 16.42 -1.04 27.12
N ASP A 363 17.65 -1.55 27.26
CA ASP A 363 18.87 -0.72 27.18
C ASP A 363 18.96 0.02 25.84
N ARG A 364 18.61 -0.67 24.74
CA ARG A 364 18.65 -0.10 23.39
C ARG A 364 17.57 0.98 23.21
N PHE A 365 16.38 0.73 23.75
CA PHE A 365 15.30 1.70 23.77
C PHE A 365 15.71 2.95 24.56
N ASP A 366 16.23 2.79 25.78
CA ASP A 366 16.70 3.90 26.62
C ASP A 366 17.81 4.72 25.93
N ASN A 367 18.72 4.06 25.22
CA ASN A 367 19.77 4.74 24.47
C ASN A 367 19.23 5.47 23.24
N ARG A 368 18.19 4.93 22.57
CA ARG A 368 17.48 5.65 21.50
C ARG A 368 16.78 6.89 22.04
N GLU A 369 16.08 6.78 23.17
CA GLU A 369 15.37 7.92 23.77
C GLU A 369 16.33 9.03 24.20
N LYS A 370 17.46 8.71 24.82
CA LYS A 370 18.52 9.70 25.13
C LYS A 370 19.06 10.40 23.89
N TYR A 371 19.21 9.65 22.80
CA TYR A 371 19.69 10.18 21.54
C TYR A 371 18.64 11.05 20.84
N LEU A 372 17.36 10.69 20.94
CA LEU A 372 16.24 11.54 20.51
C LEU A 372 16.21 12.84 21.33
N GLU A 373 16.29 12.77 22.66
CA GLU A 373 16.34 13.95 23.54
C GLU A 373 17.52 14.87 23.18
N PHE A 374 18.69 14.30 22.89
CA PHE A 374 19.83 15.07 22.38
C PHE A 374 19.50 15.81 21.07
N CYS A 375 18.88 15.15 20.10
CA CYS A 375 18.49 15.76 18.83
C CYS A 375 17.39 16.83 19.00
N ASP A 376 16.40 16.58 19.87
CA ASP A 376 15.34 17.55 20.18
C ASP A 376 15.91 18.81 20.82
N ASN A 377 16.85 18.68 21.77
CA ASN A 377 17.53 19.83 22.37
C ASN A 377 18.25 20.69 21.30
N ILE A 378 18.86 20.08 20.29
CA ILE A 378 19.46 20.81 19.16
C ILE A 378 18.41 21.58 18.37
N LEU A 379 17.26 20.96 18.09
CA LEU A 379 16.17 21.63 17.38
C LEU A 379 15.59 22.79 18.20
N SER A 380 15.41 22.62 19.52
CA SER A 380 14.98 23.69 20.42
C SER A 380 15.95 24.86 20.44
N ASP A 381 17.25 24.60 20.54
CA ASP A 381 18.30 25.64 20.49
C ASP A 381 18.27 26.41 19.15
N LEU A 382 17.91 25.73 18.06
CA LEU A 382 17.77 26.29 16.73
C LEU A 382 16.36 26.85 16.45
N LYS A 383 15.44 26.80 17.42
CA LYS A 383 14.04 27.25 17.33
C LYS A 383 13.25 26.55 16.23
N ARG A 384 13.47 25.24 16.08
CA ARG A 384 12.80 24.36 15.13
C ARG A 384 12.08 23.18 15.80
N ASP A 385 11.42 23.45 16.93
CA ASP A 385 10.55 22.49 17.65
C ASP A 385 9.35 22.02 16.81
N ASP A 386 9.10 22.66 15.66
CA ASP A 386 8.08 22.29 14.69
C ASP A 386 8.45 21.06 13.83
N ILE A 387 9.72 20.64 13.84
CA ILE A 387 10.18 19.45 13.11
C ILE A 387 9.98 18.19 13.97
N GLU A 388 9.14 17.27 13.50
CA GLU A 388 9.02 15.92 14.07
C GLU A 388 10.23 15.06 13.69
N LEU A 389 10.93 14.50 14.68
CA LEU A 389 12.01 13.52 14.48
C LEU A 389 11.50 12.09 14.60
N GLU A 390 11.83 11.23 13.64
CA GLU A 390 11.53 9.79 13.67
C GLU A 390 12.73 8.90 13.34
#